data_AF-A0A653BV98-F1
#
_entry.id   AF-A0A653BV98-F1
#
_cell.length_a   1.000
_cell.length_b   1.000
_cell.length_c   1.000
_cell.angle_alpha   90.00
_cell.angle_beta   90.00
_cell.angle_gamma   90.00
#
_symmetry.space_group_name_H-M   'P 1'
#
loop_
_entity.id
_entity.type
_entity.pdbx_description
1 polymer ?
#
loop_
_entity_poly.entity_id
_entity_poly.type
_entity_poly.pdbx_seq_one_letter_code
_entity_poly.pdbx_strand_id
1 'polypeptide(L)'
;MVKQQKMYSSDIARCSVREFRKVEQEIDHLMNLLSDVESQLLKNRHLAEKLKYDTAKCLQNVEMAQRTQDTPPGLQYENTAPLKFFMELADQFEREMQVLKYQIESADNYVKNHRSPDALTPQDLALGMRRLHETFVALAGRLQSVHSQVEAQKEHYISLRKQLLHDNSNPFEKISAESNVTVKTPTYNLPKVATGPTPFSNLTLGTGSYIITQQSQSSAASGFGSSGQTG
;
A
#
# COMPACT_ATOMS: atom_id res chain seq x y z
N MET A 1 -70.85 0.50 1.26
CA MET A 1 -69.80 1.53 1.08
C MET A 1 -69.20 2.02 2.40
N VAL A 2 -69.79 2.99 3.12
CA VAL A 2 -69.10 3.70 4.23
C VAL A 2 -68.49 2.78 5.32
N LYS A 3 -69.16 1.68 5.70
CA LYS A 3 -68.60 0.70 6.67
C LYS A 3 -67.30 0.02 6.17
N GLN A 4 -67.24 -0.39 4.90
CA GLN A 4 -66.02 -0.93 4.28
C GLN A 4 -64.90 0.11 4.24
N GLN A 5 -65.23 1.36 3.91
CA GLN A 5 -64.25 2.44 3.84
C GLN A 5 -63.65 2.78 5.22
N LYS A 6 -64.47 2.72 6.29
CA LYS A 6 -63.99 2.79 7.68
C LYS A 6 -63.14 1.58 8.09
N MET A 7 -63.48 0.39 7.61
CA MET A 7 -62.68 -0.83 7.85
C MET A 7 -61.28 -0.69 7.23
N TYR A 8 -61.19 -0.39 5.93
CA TYR A 8 -59.91 -0.14 5.26
C TYR A 8 -59.11 1.00 5.90
N SER A 9 -59.76 2.08 6.34
CA SER A 9 -59.06 3.15 7.06
C SER A 9 -58.52 2.70 8.42
N SER A 10 -59.23 1.81 9.13
CA SER A 10 -58.76 1.21 10.38
C SER A 10 -57.63 0.20 10.16
N ASP A 11 -57.63 -0.52 9.05
CA ASP A 11 -56.58 -1.49 8.71
C ASP A 11 -55.29 -0.75 8.32
N ILE A 12 -55.39 0.31 7.50
CA ILE A 12 -54.26 1.20 7.17
C ILE A 12 -53.70 1.87 8.43
N ALA A 13 -54.55 2.31 9.37
CA ALA A 13 -54.12 2.90 10.64
C ALA A 13 -53.46 1.88 11.59
N ARG A 14 -53.61 0.56 11.33
CA ARG A 14 -52.92 -0.52 12.06
C ARG A 14 -51.59 -0.93 11.43
N CYS A 15 -51.30 -0.52 10.20
CA CYS A 15 -49.99 -0.75 9.57
C CYS A 15 -48.90 0.04 10.30
N SER A 16 -47.86 -0.65 10.76
CA SER A 16 -46.79 -0.06 11.56
C SER A 16 -45.58 0.32 10.72
N VAL A 17 -45.18 1.60 10.77
CA VAL A 17 -43.95 2.10 10.11
C VAL A 17 -42.68 1.68 10.88
N ARG A 18 -42.81 1.05 12.05
CA ARG A 18 -41.68 0.67 12.92
C ARG A 18 -40.70 -0.30 12.25
N GLU A 19 -41.20 -1.22 11.44
CA GLU A 19 -40.36 -2.20 10.73
C GLU A 19 -39.57 -1.53 9.60
N PHE A 20 -40.19 -0.61 8.86
CA PHE A 20 -39.50 0.21 7.84
C PHE A 20 -38.39 1.06 8.46
N ARG A 21 -38.65 1.73 9.59
CA ARG A 21 -37.60 2.49 10.33
C ARG A 21 -36.49 1.62 10.89
N LYS A 22 -36.80 0.38 11.25
CA LYS A 22 -35.78 -0.59 11.68
C LYS A 22 -34.87 -0.96 10.50
N VAL A 23 -35.44 -1.24 9.33
CA VAL A 23 -34.67 -1.52 8.10
C VAL A 23 -33.84 -0.31 7.67
N GLU A 24 -34.37 0.91 7.77
CA GLU A 24 -33.64 2.17 7.54
C GLU A 24 -32.40 2.27 8.45
N GLN A 25 -32.56 2.03 9.76
CA GLN A 25 -31.45 2.01 10.72
C GLN A 25 -30.43 0.89 10.47
N GLU A 26 -30.89 -0.30 10.05
CA GLU A 26 -30.01 -1.43 9.71
C GLU A 26 -29.20 -1.14 8.43
N ILE A 27 -29.79 -0.45 7.44
CA ILE A 27 -29.10 0.02 6.23
C ILE A 27 -28.03 1.06 6.60
N ASP A 28 -28.38 2.10 7.37
CA ASP A 28 -27.42 3.12 7.82
C ASP A 28 -26.25 2.48 8.60
N HIS A 29 -26.54 1.54 9.49
CA HIS A 29 -25.51 0.81 10.23
C HIS A 29 -24.60 0.00 9.30
N LEU A 30 -25.17 -0.71 8.32
CA LEU A 30 -24.41 -1.50 7.35
C LEU A 30 -23.52 -0.62 6.45
N MET A 31 -24.00 0.57 6.04
CA MET A 31 -23.21 1.52 5.25
C MET A 31 -22.02 2.06 6.03
N ASN A 32 -22.19 2.33 7.33
CA ASN A 32 -21.07 2.72 8.20
C ASN A 32 -20.03 1.58 8.33
N LEU A 33 -20.48 0.33 8.55
CA LEU A 33 -19.58 -0.83 8.58
C LEU A 33 -18.84 -1.03 7.25
N LEU A 34 -19.52 -0.83 6.12
CA LEU A 34 -18.92 -0.93 4.79
C LEU A 34 -17.81 0.12 4.58
N SER A 35 -18.07 1.37 4.99
CA SER A 35 -17.09 2.47 4.95
C SER A 35 -15.86 2.17 5.82
N ASP A 36 -16.05 1.60 7.02
CA ASP A 36 -14.95 1.17 7.88
C ASP A 36 -14.13 0.03 7.26
N VAL A 37 -14.79 -0.96 6.65
CA VAL A 37 -14.13 -2.06 5.94
C VAL A 37 -13.37 -1.56 4.70
N GLU A 38 -13.93 -0.62 3.94
CA GLU A 38 -13.26 0.02 2.81
C GLU A 38 -12.01 0.79 3.26
N SER A 39 -12.13 1.58 4.33
CA SER A 39 -11.00 2.30 4.95
C SER A 39 -9.88 1.36 5.40
N GLN A 40 -10.22 0.21 5.99
CA GLN A 40 -9.27 -0.84 6.36
C GLN A 40 -8.65 -1.52 5.14
N LEU A 41 -9.43 -1.84 4.11
CA LEU A 41 -8.95 -2.44 2.87
C LEU A 41 -7.96 -1.53 2.14
N LEU A 42 -8.22 -0.22 2.08
CA LEU A 42 -7.32 0.77 1.50
C LEU A 42 -5.99 0.86 2.26
N LYS A 43 -6.03 0.84 3.60
CA LYS A 43 -4.82 0.78 4.46
C LYS A 43 -4.03 -0.51 4.21
N ASN A 44 -4.70 -1.66 4.19
CA ASN A 44 -4.07 -2.96 3.94
C ASN A 44 -3.43 -3.03 2.54
N ARG A 45 -4.10 -2.49 1.52
CA ARG A 45 -3.55 -2.38 0.16
C ARG A 45 -2.29 -1.52 0.12
N HIS A 46 -2.26 -0.40 0.85
CA HIS A 46 -1.06 0.44 0.95
C HIS A 46 0.09 -0.28 1.65
N LEU A 47 -0.18 -0.99 2.75
CA LEU A 47 0.82 -1.80 3.46
C LEU A 47 1.38 -2.93 2.60
N ALA A 48 0.53 -3.60 1.80
CA ALA A 48 0.95 -4.65 0.88
C ALA A 48 1.86 -4.13 -0.24
N GLU A 49 1.52 -3.00 -0.87
CA GLU A 49 2.38 -2.37 -1.89
C GLU A 49 3.70 -1.86 -1.27
N LYS A 50 3.68 -1.32 -0.05
CA LYS A 50 4.92 -0.97 0.67
C LYS A 50 5.79 -2.19 0.91
N LEU A 51 5.24 -3.27 1.47
CA LEU A 51 5.98 -4.50 1.76
C LEU A 51 6.59 -5.11 0.48
N LYS A 52 5.87 -5.07 -0.64
CA LYS A 52 6.35 -5.50 -1.95
C LYS A 52 7.52 -4.65 -2.45
N TYR A 53 7.46 -3.33 -2.28
CA TYR A 53 8.58 -2.43 -2.60
C TYR A 53 9.80 -2.70 -1.70
N ASP A 54 9.59 -2.78 -0.39
CA ASP A 54 10.66 -3.04 0.59
C ASP A 54 11.33 -4.41 0.34
N THR A 55 10.54 -5.43 -0.01
CA THR A 55 11.04 -6.78 -0.38
C THR A 55 11.86 -6.74 -1.67
N ALA A 56 11.42 -6.01 -2.70
CA ALA A 56 12.17 -5.85 -3.94
C ALA A 56 13.49 -5.10 -3.73
N LYS A 57 13.49 -4.01 -2.92
CA LYS A 57 14.71 -3.29 -2.54
C LYS A 57 15.66 -4.18 -1.74
N CYS A 58 15.15 -4.99 -0.82
CA CYS A 58 15.95 -5.95 -0.05
C CYS A 58 16.61 -6.98 -0.98
N LEU A 59 15.86 -7.58 -1.91
CA LEU A 59 16.40 -8.53 -2.90
C LEU A 59 17.53 -7.89 -3.74
N GLN A 60 17.32 -6.66 -4.24
CA GLN A 60 18.35 -5.92 -4.97
C GLN A 60 19.64 -5.72 -4.16
N ASN A 61 19.53 -5.42 -2.87
CA ASN A 61 20.69 -5.27 -1.97
C ASN A 61 21.44 -6.60 -1.76
N VAL A 62 20.70 -7.72 -1.63
CA VAL A 62 21.30 -9.07 -1.52
C VAL A 62 22.00 -9.47 -2.82
N GLU A 63 21.38 -9.25 -3.97
CA GLU A 63 22.03 -9.50 -5.26
C GLU A 63 23.26 -8.61 -5.49
N MET A 64 23.24 -7.35 -5.03
CA MET A 64 24.40 -6.46 -5.07
C MET A 64 25.55 -7.01 -4.21
N ALA A 65 25.24 -7.50 -3.00
CA ALA A 65 26.24 -8.14 -2.14
C ALA A 65 26.84 -9.39 -2.80
N GLN A 66 26.01 -10.24 -3.41
CA GLN A 66 26.46 -11.41 -4.16
C GLN A 66 27.35 -11.01 -5.35
N ARG A 67 26.91 -10.09 -6.22
CA ARG A 67 27.73 -9.60 -7.35
C ARG A 67 29.07 -9.01 -6.88
N THR A 68 29.08 -8.37 -5.72
CA THR A 68 30.32 -7.85 -5.09
C THR A 68 31.24 -8.97 -4.64
N GLN A 69 30.70 -10.07 -4.08
CA GLN A 69 31.47 -11.26 -3.73
C GLN A 69 32.03 -11.99 -4.96
N ASP A 70 31.23 -12.11 -6.03
CA ASP A 70 31.61 -12.79 -7.27
C ASP A 70 32.57 -11.97 -8.16
N THR A 71 32.74 -10.67 -7.87
CA THR A 71 33.66 -9.79 -8.61
C THR A 71 35.12 -10.06 -8.20
N PRO A 72 36.02 -10.40 -9.13
CA PRO A 72 37.41 -10.70 -8.80
C PRO A 72 38.15 -9.44 -8.28
N PRO A 73 39.16 -9.58 -7.40
CA PRO A 73 39.84 -8.45 -6.76
C PRO A 73 40.37 -7.39 -7.75
N GLY A 74 40.82 -7.82 -8.93
CA GLY A 74 41.33 -6.94 -9.98
C GLY A 74 40.27 -6.08 -10.70
N LEU A 75 38.97 -6.25 -10.42
CA LEU A 75 37.87 -5.43 -10.97
C LEU A 75 37.07 -4.70 -9.89
N GLN A 76 37.40 -4.88 -8.60
CA GLN A 76 36.63 -4.27 -7.49
C GLN A 76 36.68 -2.73 -7.49
N TYR A 77 37.68 -2.11 -8.11
CA TYR A 77 37.76 -0.64 -8.22
C TYR A 77 36.68 -0.04 -9.12
N GLU A 78 36.09 -0.82 -10.03
CA GLU A 78 34.96 -0.40 -10.87
C GLU A 78 33.59 -0.60 -10.16
N ASN A 79 33.56 -1.42 -9.11
CA ASN A 79 32.34 -1.76 -8.37
C ASN A 79 31.92 -0.63 -7.42
N THR A 80 31.28 0.40 -7.98
CA THR A 80 30.76 1.55 -7.21
C THR A 80 29.42 1.30 -6.48
N ALA A 81 28.82 0.11 -6.62
CA ALA A 81 27.49 -0.15 -6.06
C ALA A 81 27.47 -0.19 -4.51
N PRO A 82 28.41 -0.86 -3.80
CA PRO A 82 28.46 -0.83 -2.34
C PRO A 82 28.61 0.59 -1.77
N LEU A 83 29.41 1.44 -2.41
CA LEU A 83 29.59 2.84 -1.98
C LEU A 83 28.26 3.61 -2.03
N LYS A 84 27.52 3.49 -3.14
CA LYS A 84 26.20 4.13 -3.29
C LYS A 84 25.21 3.61 -2.25
N PHE A 85 25.18 2.30 -2.01
CA PHE A 85 24.34 1.70 -0.96
C PHE A 85 24.64 2.29 0.43
N PHE A 86 25.91 2.43 0.82
CA PHE A 86 26.27 3.00 2.12
C PHE A 86 25.96 4.51 2.22
N MET A 87 26.07 5.27 1.12
CA MET A 87 25.63 6.66 1.07
C MET A 87 24.11 6.77 1.26
N GLU A 88 23.31 5.99 0.52
CA GLU A 88 21.85 5.95 0.67
C GLU A 88 21.41 5.49 2.07
N LEU A 89 22.15 4.56 2.69
CA LEU A 89 21.91 4.08 4.04
C LEU A 89 22.19 5.16 5.09
N ALA A 90 23.28 5.92 4.95
CA ALA A 90 23.60 7.05 5.84
C ALA A 90 22.54 8.16 5.72
N ASP A 91 22.19 8.55 4.50
CA ASP A 91 21.11 9.50 4.20
C ASP A 91 19.76 9.07 4.78
N GLN A 92 19.45 7.76 4.73
CA GLN A 92 18.22 7.22 5.31
C GLN A 92 18.27 7.24 6.84
N PHE A 93 19.39 6.86 7.45
CA PHE A 93 19.57 6.92 8.89
C PHE A 93 19.46 8.36 9.43
N GLU A 94 19.98 9.36 8.72
CA GLU A 94 19.82 10.76 9.10
C GLU A 94 18.34 11.18 9.11
N ARG A 95 17.58 10.84 8.05
CA ARG A 95 16.13 11.11 8.00
C ARG A 95 15.38 10.42 9.13
N GLU A 96 15.71 9.18 9.43
CA GLU A 96 15.08 8.41 10.52
C GLU A 96 15.41 9.00 11.89
N MET A 97 16.64 9.50 12.10
CA MET A 97 17.06 10.22 13.31
C MET A 97 16.30 11.54 13.48
N GLN A 98 16.10 12.30 12.40
CA GLN A 98 15.29 13.53 12.41
C GLN A 98 13.82 13.25 12.77
N VAL A 99 13.23 12.18 12.23
CA VAL A 99 11.87 11.73 12.56
C VAL A 99 11.77 11.30 14.03
N LEU A 100 12.75 10.53 14.54
CA LEU A 100 12.78 10.10 15.94
C LEU A 100 12.89 11.29 16.89
N LYS A 101 13.73 12.28 16.57
CA LYS A 101 13.82 13.54 17.32
C LYS A 101 12.46 14.24 17.41
N TYR A 102 11.78 14.41 16.27
CA TYR A 102 10.45 15.03 16.24
C TYR A 102 9.41 14.24 17.06
N GLN A 103 9.46 12.91 17.03
CA GLN A 103 8.59 12.05 17.85
C GLN A 103 8.84 12.24 19.35
N ILE A 104 10.10 12.35 19.78
CA ILE A 104 10.47 12.62 21.18
C ILE A 104 9.99 14.01 21.61
N GLU A 105 10.21 15.04 20.81
CA GLU A 105 9.75 16.42 21.08
C GLU A 105 8.21 16.50 21.16
N SER A 106 7.52 15.80 20.25
CA SER A 106 6.05 15.69 20.26
C SER A 106 5.52 14.95 21.50
N ALA A 107 6.19 13.87 21.91
CA ALA A 107 5.84 13.10 23.11
C ALA A 107 6.07 13.91 24.41
N ASP A 108 7.18 14.64 24.51
CA ASP A 108 7.46 15.51 25.65
C ASP A 108 6.44 16.67 25.74
N ASN A 109 6.10 17.31 24.62
CA ASN A 109 5.02 18.30 24.56
C ASN A 109 3.66 17.70 24.95
N TYR A 110 3.34 16.49 24.49
CA TYR A 110 2.11 15.79 24.88
C TYR A 110 2.06 15.55 26.40
N VAL A 111 3.15 15.08 27.01
CA VAL A 111 3.25 14.82 28.45
C VAL A 111 3.18 16.11 29.27
N LYS A 112 3.85 17.18 28.82
CA LYS A 112 3.76 18.51 29.44
C LYS A 112 2.33 19.03 29.48
N ASN A 113 1.61 18.96 28.35
CA ASN A 113 0.23 19.41 28.26
C ASN A 113 -0.74 18.51 29.04
N HIS A 114 -0.47 17.19 29.14
CA HIS A 114 -1.28 16.27 29.95
C HIS A 114 -1.09 16.41 31.46
N ARG A 115 -0.08 17.16 31.92
CA ARG A 115 0.16 17.38 33.36
C ARG A 115 -0.89 18.27 34.02
N SER A 116 -1.63 19.05 33.23
CA SER A 116 -2.76 19.87 33.65
C SER A 116 -3.83 19.85 32.55
N PRO A 117 -4.71 18.84 32.52
CA PRO A 117 -5.75 18.75 31.51
C PRO A 117 -6.84 19.80 31.78
N ASP A 118 -6.87 20.85 30.95
CA ASP A 118 -8.00 21.78 30.94
C ASP A 118 -9.29 21.06 30.53
N ALA A 119 -10.40 21.40 31.19
CA ALA A 119 -11.69 20.79 30.91
C ALA A 119 -12.23 21.27 29.55
N LEU A 120 -12.20 20.39 28.54
CA LEU A 120 -12.71 20.66 27.19
C LEU A 120 -14.20 21.07 27.24
N THR A 121 -14.49 22.33 26.89
CA THR A 121 -15.89 22.81 26.87
C THR A 121 -16.56 22.53 25.51
N PRO A 122 -17.90 22.41 25.45
CA PRO A 122 -18.62 22.32 24.18
C PRO A 122 -18.39 23.52 23.26
N GLN A 123 -18.08 24.70 23.82
CA GLN A 123 -17.76 25.91 23.07
C GLN A 123 -16.39 25.82 22.40
N ASP A 124 -15.40 25.21 23.07
CA ASP A 124 -14.07 24.95 22.49
C ASP A 124 -14.16 23.95 21.34
N LEU A 125 -15.01 22.91 21.47
CA LEU A 125 -15.28 21.97 20.38
C LEU A 125 -15.91 22.68 19.16
N ALA A 126 -16.91 23.53 19.38
CA ALA A 126 -17.55 24.29 18.30
C ALA A 126 -16.57 25.26 17.61
N LEU A 127 -15.69 25.91 18.39
CA LEU A 127 -14.62 26.77 17.87
C LEU A 127 -13.55 25.96 17.10
N GLY A 128 -13.18 24.79 17.61
CA GLY A 128 -12.26 23.86 16.96
C GLY A 128 -12.80 23.37 15.61
N MET A 129 -14.07 22.98 15.56
CA MET A 129 -14.75 22.58 14.30
C MET A 129 -14.79 23.72 13.29
N ARG A 130 -15.03 24.96 13.72
CA ARG A 130 -14.96 26.14 12.83
C ARG A 130 -13.56 26.35 12.28
N ARG A 131 -12.52 26.31 13.12
CA ARG A 131 -11.11 26.43 12.71
C ARG A 131 -10.67 25.30 11.78
N LEU A 132 -11.13 24.07 12.01
CA LEU A 132 -10.91 22.95 11.09
C LEU A 132 -11.54 23.23 9.73
N HIS A 133 -12.79 23.69 9.68
CA HIS A 133 -13.45 24.06 8.43
C HIS A 133 -12.70 25.18 7.68
N GLU A 134 -12.32 26.26 8.37
CA GLU A 134 -11.49 27.34 7.80
C GLU A 134 -10.16 26.81 7.24
N THR A 135 -9.52 25.87 7.96
CA THR A 135 -8.28 25.21 7.53
C THR A 135 -8.51 24.34 6.28
N PHE A 136 -9.60 23.58 6.20
CA PHE A 136 -9.96 22.80 5.02
C PHE A 136 -10.23 23.69 3.80
N VAL A 137 -10.96 24.80 3.97
CA VAL A 137 -11.20 25.77 2.88
C VAL A 137 -9.89 26.39 2.39
N ALA A 138 -9.00 26.80 3.31
CA ALA A 138 -7.68 27.32 2.96
C ALA A 138 -6.80 26.25 2.25
N LEU A 139 -6.85 25.00 2.69
CA LEU A 139 -6.12 23.89 2.08
C LEU A 139 -6.66 23.56 0.68
N ALA A 140 -7.98 23.57 0.48
CA ALA A 140 -8.61 23.40 -0.82
C ALA A 140 -8.21 24.53 -1.80
N GLY A 141 -8.17 25.78 -1.34
CA GLY A 141 -7.68 26.91 -2.15
C GLY A 141 -6.21 26.75 -2.55
N ARG A 142 -5.35 26.30 -1.64
CA ARG A 142 -3.93 25.99 -1.94
C ARG A 142 -3.80 24.83 -2.93
N LEU A 143 -4.56 23.75 -2.74
CA LEU A 143 -4.56 22.59 -3.63
C LEU A 143 -5.03 22.97 -5.04
N GLN A 144 -6.08 23.80 -5.16
CA GLN A 144 -6.56 24.29 -6.45
C GLN A 144 -5.54 25.21 -7.13
N SER A 145 -4.82 26.06 -6.38
CA SER A 145 -3.74 26.88 -6.92
C SER A 145 -2.60 26.01 -7.48
N VAL A 146 -2.16 25.00 -6.74
CA VAL A 146 -1.14 24.03 -7.22
C VAL A 146 -1.64 23.24 -8.42
N HIS A 147 -2.90 22.79 -8.41
CA HIS A 147 -3.50 22.09 -9.54
C HIS A 147 -3.52 22.96 -10.80
N SER A 148 -3.93 24.23 -10.68
CA SER A 148 -3.94 25.18 -11.80
C SER A 148 -2.55 25.46 -12.35
N GLN A 149 -1.52 25.56 -11.49
CA GLN A 149 -0.12 25.68 -11.92
C GLN A 149 0.37 24.44 -12.68
N VAL A 150 0.00 23.23 -12.21
CA VAL A 150 0.33 21.97 -12.89
C VAL A 150 -0.36 21.86 -14.24
N GLU A 151 -1.64 22.24 -14.37
CA GLU A 151 -2.32 22.24 -15.67
C GLU A 151 -1.72 23.27 -16.64
N ALA A 152 -1.42 24.48 -16.19
CA ALA A 152 -0.73 25.49 -17.01
C ALA A 152 0.63 25.00 -17.51
N GLN A 153 1.39 24.28 -16.66
CA GLN A 153 2.68 23.69 -17.06
C GLN A 153 2.52 22.55 -18.08
N LYS A 154 1.47 21.72 -17.96
CA LYS A 154 1.13 20.69 -18.96
C LYS A 154 0.75 21.33 -20.30
N GLU A 155 -0.08 22.36 -20.28
CA GLU A 155 -0.49 23.09 -21.48
C GLU A 155 0.73 23.73 -22.18
N HIS A 156 1.62 24.38 -21.41
CA HIS A 156 2.87 24.94 -21.93
C HIS A 156 3.75 23.87 -22.58
N TYR A 157 3.92 22.70 -21.94
CA TYR A 157 4.65 21.58 -22.51
C TYR A 157 4.02 21.05 -23.81
N ILE A 158 2.69 20.88 -23.85
CA ILE A 158 1.98 20.43 -25.05
C ILE A 158 2.13 21.46 -26.19
N SER A 159 2.04 22.75 -25.88
CA SER A 159 2.22 23.84 -26.84
C SER A 159 3.64 23.81 -27.44
N LEU A 160 4.67 23.70 -26.60
CA LEU A 160 6.06 23.57 -27.04
C LEU A 160 6.28 22.31 -27.89
N ARG A 161 5.71 21.16 -27.50
CA ARG A 161 5.78 19.91 -28.28
C ARG A 161 5.16 20.07 -29.67
N LYS A 162 3.99 20.71 -29.76
CA LYS A 162 3.32 21.02 -31.04
C LYS A 162 4.15 21.95 -31.91
N GLN A 163 4.76 22.99 -31.33
CA GLN A 163 5.55 23.96 -32.08
C GLN A 163 6.90 23.39 -32.56
N LEU A 164 7.59 22.60 -31.74
CA LEU A 164 8.94 22.11 -32.05
C LEU A 164 8.94 20.77 -32.80
N LEU A 165 8.08 19.83 -32.41
CA LEU A 165 8.05 18.47 -32.96
C LEU A 165 6.88 18.23 -33.92
N HIS A 166 5.99 19.21 -34.14
CA HIS A 166 4.74 19.06 -34.92
C HIS A 166 3.81 17.94 -34.41
N ASP A 167 4.05 17.49 -33.18
CA ASP A 167 3.41 16.35 -32.57
C ASP A 167 2.26 16.80 -31.68
N ASN A 168 1.06 16.36 -32.03
CA ASN A 168 -0.19 16.72 -31.35
C ASN A 168 -0.59 15.71 -30.27
N SER A 169 0.22 14.67 -30.01
CA SER A 169 -0.03 13.68 -28.95
C SER A 169 0.07 14.32 -27.56
N ASN A 170 -0.97 14.14 -26.75
CA ASN A 170 -0.96 14.52 -25.34
C ASN A 170 -0.39 13.38 -24.48
N PRO A 171 0.82 13.51 -23.89
CA PRO A 171 1.40 12.46 -23.07
C PRO A 171 0.84 12.44 -21.64
N PHE A 172 0.02 13.45 -21.27
CA PHE A 172 -0.60 13.58 -19.95
C PHE A 172 -2.08 13.19 -19.96
N GLU A 173 -2.61 12.79 -21.11
CA GLU A 173 -3.94 12.19 -21.18
C GLU A 173 -3.90 10.90 -20.36
N LYS A 174 -4.74 10.85 -19.31
CA LYS A 174 -4.84 9.63 -18.51
C LYS A 174 -5.26 8.52 -19.45
N ILE A 175 -4.46 7.45 -19.53
CA ILE A 175 -4.88 6.20 -20.14
C ILE A 175 -6.07 5.72 -19.31
N SER A 176 -7.27 6.05 -19.77
CA SER A 176 -8.50 5.50 -19.23
C SER A 176 -8.42 4.00 -19.42
N ALA A 177 -8.62 3.25 -18.35
CA ALA A 177 -8.53 1.78 -18.32
C ALA A 177 -9.62 1.07 -19.15
N GLU A 178 -10.33 1.84 -19.99
CA GLU A 178 -11.47 1.48 -20.81
C GLU A 178 -11.24 1.80 -22.30
N SER A 179 -10.14 2.49 -22.64
CA SER A 179 -9.70 2.58 -24.03
C SER A 179 -9.09 1.23 -24.44
N ASN A 180 -9.65 0.59 -25.47
CA ASN A 180 -9.16 -0.67 -26.06
C ASN A 180 -7.84 -0.44 -26.82
N VAL A 181 -6.80 0.00 -26.12
CA VAL A 181 -5.43 0.02 -26.61
C VAL A 181 -4.91 -1.40 -26.53
N THR A 182 -4.76 -2.05 -27.69
CA THR A 182 -3.99 -3.28 -27.83
C THR A 182 -2.66 -3.10 -27.11
N VAL A 183 -2.50 -3.76 -25.97
CA VAL A 183 -1.29 -3.67 -25.15
C VAL A 183 -0.14 -4.26 -25.96
N LYS A 184 0.56 -3.40 -26.70
CA LYS A 184 1.95 -3.64 -27.06
C LYS A 184 2.71 -3.63 -25.75
N THR A 185 2.77 -4.80 -25.12
CA THR A 185 3.67 -5.04 -24.00
C THR A 185 5.04 -4.54 -24.43
N PRO A 186 5.73 -3.73 -23.61
CA PRO A 186 7.16 -3.54 -23.81
C PRO A 186 7.78 -4.90 -23.58
N THR A 187 8.06 -5.62 -24.66
CA THR A 187 8.86 -6.83 -24.64
C THR A 187 10.27 -6.42 -24.25
N TYR A 188 10.48 -6.32 -22.94
CA TYR A 188 11.79 -6.48 -22.34
C TYR A 188 12.27 -7.86 -22.76
N ASN A 189 13.07 -7.89 -23.82
CA ASN A 189 13.82 -9.06 -24.24
C ASN A 189 14.79 -9.37 -23.10
N LEU A 190 14.33 -10.21 -22.18
CA LEU A 190 15.13 -10.75 -21.10
C LEU A 190 16.43 -11.28 -21.72
N PRO A 191 17.63 -10.91 -21.22
CA PRO A 191 18.87 -11.44 -21.74
C PRO A 191 18.76 -12.96 -21.79
N LYS A 192 19.07 -13.58 -22.95
CA LYS A 192 18.99 -15.03 -23.11
C LYS A 192 19.92 -15.69 -22.10
N VAL A 193 19.37 -16.08 -20.95
CA VAL A 193 20.05 -16.91 -19.96
C VAL A 193 20.45 -18.18 -20.68
N ALA A 194 21.75 -18.44 -20.75
CA ALA A 194 22.25 -19.67 -21.34
C ALA A 194 21.67 -20.85 -20.55
N THR A 195 20.89 -21.69 -21.22
CA THR A 195 20.28 -22.90 -20.64
C THR A 195 21.35 -23.96 -20.38
N GLY A 196 22.15 -23.74 -19.33
CA GLY A 196 22.83 -24.82 -18.62
C GLY A 196 21.83 -25.59 -17.74
N PRO A 197 22.15 -26.82 -17.32
CA PRO A 197 21.29 -27.62 -16.46
C PRO A 197 21.18 -26.97 -15.07
N THR A 198 20.03 -26.39 -14.75
CA THR A 198 19.76 -25.82 -13.42
C THR A 198 19.29 -26.91 -12.45
N PRO A 199 19.72 -26.90 -11.17
CA PRO A 199 19.49 -28.01 -10.23
C PRO A 199 18.05 -28.16 -9.73
N PHE A 200 17.11 -27.31 -10.19
CA PHE A 200 15.73 -27.25 -9.69
C PHE A 200 14.68 -27.89 -10.62
N SER A 201 15.10 -28.55 -11.71
CA SER A 201 14.20 -29.03 -12.76
C SER A 201 13.21 -30.15 -12.34
N ASN A 202 13.25 -30.63 -11.10
CA ASN A 202 12.39 -31.71 -10.60
C ASN A 202 11.19 -31.22 -9.73
N LEU A 203 11.06 -29.94 -9.41
CA LEU A 203 9.87 -29.42 -8.71
C LEU A 203 8.77 -29.03 -9.70
N THR A 204 8.13 -30.04 -10.30
CA THR A 204 6.83 -29.86 -10.95
C THR A 204 5.74 -29.78 -9.88
N LEU A 205 5.36 -28.56 -9.47
CA LEU A 205 4.21 -28.35 -8.58
C LEU A 205 2.91 -28.44 -9.40
N GLY A 206 2.58 -29.66 -9.82
CA GLY A 206 1.37 -29.96 -10.57
C GLY A 206 0.12 -29.93 -9.69
N THR A 207 -0.86 -29.13 -10.09
CA THR A 207 -2.24 -29.21 -9.56
C THR A 207 -2.90 -30.53 -9.98
N GLY A 208 -3.29 -31.37 -9.02
CA GLY A 208 -4.32 -32.40 -9.21
C GLY A 208 -3.96 -33.83 -8.76
N SER A 209 -4.97 -34.53 -8.25
CA SER A 209 -5.03 -35.98 -7.96
C SER A 209 -4.02 -36.58 -6.96
N TYR A 210 -4.49 -36.63 -5.71
CA TYR A 210 -4.33 -37.74 -4.75
C TYR A 210 -4.03 -39.13 -5.36
N ILE A 211 -2.89 -39.72 -4.99
CA ILE A 211 -2.75 -41.17 -4.80
C ILE A 211 -1.98 -41.41 -3.50
N ILE A 212 -2.61 -42.12 -2.57
CA ILE A 212 -1.94 -42.73 -1.41
C ILE A 212 -1.53 -44.14 -1.83
N THR A 213 -0.25 -44.46 -1.71
CA THR A 213 0.25 -45.83 -1.80
C THR A 213 1.12 -46.14 -0.59
N GLN A 214 0.96 -47.35 -0.07
CA GLN A 214 1.47 -47.81 1.22
C GLN A 214 2.63 -48.81 1.02
N GLN A 215 3.49 -49.01 2.03
CA GLN A 215 4.65 -49.93 2.06
C GLN A 215 5.84 -49.48 1.15
N SER A 216 7.13 -49.72 1.40
CA SER A 216 7.97 -50.05 2.58
C SER A 216 9.45 -49.67 2.22
N GLN A 217 10.57 -49.93 2.93
CA GLN A 217 10.90 -50.72 4.12
C GLN A 217 12.26 -50.31 4.76
N SER A 218 12.49 -50.70 6.03
CA SER A 218 13.79 -51.03 6.68
C SER A 218 15.10 -50.20 6.47
N SER A 219 15.55 -49.61 7.59
CA SER A 219 16.85 -49.87 8.26
C SER A 219 18.22 -49.53 7.62
N ALA A 220 18.87 -48.48 8.17
CA ALA A 220 20.32 -48.41 8.47
C ALA A 220 20.58 -47.27 9.48
N ALA A 221 20.86 -47.56 10.76
CA ALA A 221 22.20 -47.75 11.33
C ALA A 221 22.94 -46.43 11.70
N SER A 222 22.66 -45.91 12.90
CA SER A 222 23.34 -44.75 13.50
C SER A 222 24.68 -45.15 14.12
N GLY A 223 25.74 -44.35 13.92
CA GLY A 223 27.06 -44.63 14.49
C GLY A 223 27.81 -43.38 14.96
N PHE A 224 28.10 -43.34 16.28
CA PHE A 224 29.17 -42.62 17.00
C PHE A 224 29.37 -41.09 16.79
N GLY A 225 29.72 -40.31 17.82
CA GLY A 225 29.97 -40.69 19.22
C GLY A 225 30.13 -39.46 20.13
N SER A 226 29.93 -39.66 21.44
CA SER A 226 30.03 -38.64 22.49
C SER A 226 31.40 -38.70 23.17
N SER A 227 32.06 -37.55 23.36
CA SER A 227 33.32 -37.44 24.11
C SER A 227 33.05 -37.10 25.58
N GLY A 228 33.18 -38.11 26.44
CA GLY A 228 33.07 -37.99 27.90
C GLY A 228 34.33 -37.42 28.56
N GLN A 229 34.10 -36.65 29.61
CA GLN A 229 35.07 -35.95 30.45
C GLN A 229 35.85 -36.94 31.34
N THR A 230 37.18 -36.80 31.44
CA THR A 230 38.02 -37.56 32.39
C THR A 230 38.39 -36.72 33.61
N GLY A 231 38.30 -37.30 34.81
CA GLY A 231 39.10 -36.91 35.98
C GLY A 231 40.38 -37.74 36.08
#